data_AF-A0A2H6N7N8-F1
#
_entry.id   AF-A0A2H6N7N8-F1
#
_cell.length_a   1.000
_cell.length_b   1.000
_cell.length_c   1.000
_cell.angle_alpha   90.00
_cell.angle_beta   90.00
_cell.angle_gamma   90.00
#
_symmetry.space_group_name_H-M   'P 1'
#
loop_
_entity.id
_entity.type
_entity.pdbx_description
1 polymer ?
#
loop_
_entity_poly.entity_id
_entity_poly.type
_entity_poly.pdbx_seq_one_letter_code
_entity_poly.pdbx_strand_id
1 'polypeptide(L)'
;FKIQRLLEPRQYMLLLPDHIMVKIFSYLPTQALAALKCSCHYFKYIIETFGVLATDSKWNRDPLYRDDPCKQCKRHYEKGDVSLCRWHPKPYHHDLPYGRSYWMCCRRTDKDTPGCRVGLHDNNWVQPCDMLRERAARREDGR
;
A
#
# COMPACT_ATOMS: atom_id res chain seq x y z
N PHE A 1 14.00 -31.26 22.50
CA PHE A 1 12.98 -30.53 21.71
C PHE A 1 13.50 -30.34 20.28
N LYS A 2 12.96 -31.09 19.30
CA LYS A 2 13.41 -31.07 17.89
C LYS A 2 12.85 -29.85 17.17
N ILE A 3 13.57 -28.73 17.24
CA ILE A 3 13.25 -27.49 16.49
C ILE A 3 13.26 -27.73 14.96
N GLN A 4 14.00 -28.74 14.49
CA GLN A 4 14.06 -29.11 13.06
C GLN A 4 12.71 -29.52 12.44
N ARG A 5 11.73 -30.01 13.21
CA ARG A 5 10.39 -30.35 12.68
C ARG A 5 9.50 -29.13 12.39
N LEU A 6 9.89 -27.94 12.84
CA LEU A 6 9.21 -26.69 12.50
C LEU A 6 9.76 -26.07 11.21
N LEU A 7 10.93 -26.51 10.75
CA LEU A 7 11.62 -26.04 9.54
C LEU A 7 11.34 -26.92 8.32
N GLU A 8 10.81 -28.13 8.48
CA GLU A 8 10.25 -28.87 7.36
C GLU A 8 9.06 -28.06 6.79
N PRO A 9 9.04 -27.75 5.48
CA PRO A 9 7.94 -27.01 4.88
C PRO A 9 6.69 -27.89 5.00
N ARG A 10 5.94 -27.64 6.06
CA ARG A 10 4.66 -28.29 6.32
C ARG A 10 3.74 -27.95 5.16
N GLN A 11 3.61 -28.87 4.21
CA GLN A 11 2.76 -28.77 3.02
C GLN A 11 1.26 -28.68 3.34
N TYR A 12 0.86 -28.53 4.61
CA TYR A 12 -0.53 -28.32 5.01
C TYR A 12 -1.18 -27.14 4.28
N MET A 13 -0.41 -26.10 3.96
CA MET A 13 -0.88 -24.95 3.17
C MET A 13 -1.10 -25.27 1.68
N LEU A 14 -0.57 -26.37 1.14
CA LEU A 14 -0.83 -26.83 -0.24
C LEU A 14 -2.08 -27.72 -0.35
N LEU A 15 -2.55 -28.25 0.78
CA LEU A 15 -3.77 -29.08 0.85
C LEU A 15 -5.03 -28.26 1.14
N LEU A 16 -4.86 -26.99 1.51
CA LEU A 16 -5.96 -26.08 1.78
C LEU A 16 -6.59 -25.62 0.44
N PRO A 17 -7.92 -25.67 0.31
CA PRO A 17 -8.58 -25.10 -0.87
C PRO A 17 -8.28 -23.61 -1.02
N ASP A 18 -8.10 -23.14 -2.27
CA ASP A 18 -7.73 -21.75 -2.59
C ASP A 18 -8.63 -20.71 -1.91
N HIS A 19 -9.95 -20.96 -1.83
CA HIS A 19 -10.91 -20.05 -1.22
C HIS A 19 -10.69 -19.84 0.29
N ILE A 20 -10.17 -20.85 1.01
CA ILE A 20 -9.81 -20.72 2.42
C ILE A 20 -8.53 -19.89 2.56
N MET A 21 -7.55 -20.12 1.68
CA MET A 21 -6.31 -19.36 1.66
C MET A 21 -6.56 -17.88 1.37
N VAL A 22 -7.41 -17.57 0.40
CA VAL A 22 -7.84 -16.20 0.09
C VAL A 22 -8.46 -15.52 1.30
N LYS A 23 -9.34 -16.21 2.05
CA LYS A 23 -9.89 -15.68 3.29
C LYS A 23 -8.80 -15.42 4.34
N ILE A 24 -7.90 -16.36 4.57
CA ILE A 24 -6.79 -16.18 5.54
C ILE A 24 -5.95 -14.97 5.15
N PHE A 25 -5.56 -14.86 3.88
CA PHE A 25 -4.77 -13.74 3.36
C PHE A 25 -5.49 -12.39 3.49
N SER A 26 -6.82 -12.35 3.37
CA SER A 26 -7.60 -11.12 3.56
C SER A 26 -7.54 -10.55 4.99
N TYR A 27 -7.16 -11.36 5.98
CA TYR A 27 -6.96 -10.95 7.38
C TYR A 27 -5.51 -10.51 7.68
N LEU A 28 -4.61 -10.58 6.70
CA LEU A 28 -3.22 -10.20 6.88
C LEU A 28 -2.99 -8.73 6.49
N PRO A 29 -2.10 -8.03 7.20
CA PRO A 29 -1.70 -6.67 6.82
C PRO A 29 -0.82 -6.69 5.57
N THR A 30 -0.72 -5.53 4.91
CA THR A 30 -0.02 -5.35 3.63
C THR A 30 1.43 -5.87 3.68
N GLN A 31 2.16 -5.56 4.76
CA GLN A 31 3.53 -6.00 4.92
C GLN A 31 3.68 -7.53 5.01
N ALA A 32 2.75 -8.22 5.68
CA ALA A 32 2.76 -9.67 5.78
C ALA A 32 2.43 -10.33 4.44
N LEU A 33 1.45 -9.79 3.70
CA LEU A 33 1.15 -10.27 2.35
C LEU A 33 2.30 -10.04 1.37
N ALA A 34 3.00 -8.90 1.47
CA ALA A 34 4.20 -8.66 0.69
C ALA A 34 5.31 -9.69 0.99
N ALA A 35 5.53 -10.00 2.27
CA ALA A 35 6.48 -11.04 2.66
C ALA A 35 6.10 -12.43 2.13
N LEU A 36 4.82 -12.78 2.17
CA LEU A 36 4.28 -14.04 1.62
C LEU A 36 4.44 -14.12 0.10
N LYS A 37 4.17 -13.01 -0.61
CA LYS A 37 4.35 -12.90 -2.06
C LYS A 37 5.81 -13.13 -2.47
N CYS A 38 6.76 -12.69 -1.65
CA CYS A 38 8.19 -12.87 -1.89
C CYS A 38 8.72 -14.24 -1.45
N SER A 39 8.01 -14.97 -0.59
CA SER A 39 8.48 -16.26 -0.07
C SER A 39 8.08 -17.46 -0.92
N CYS A 40 6.94 -17.40 -1.62
CA CYS A 40 6.42 -18.54 -2.38
C CYS A 40 5.69 -18.11 -3.68
N HIS A 41 6.04 -18.75 -4.80
CA HIS A 41 5.38 -18.53 -6.09
C HIS A 41 3.89 -18.88 -6.07
N TYR A 42 3.49 -19.92 -5.32
CA TYR A 42 2.08 -20.31 -5.22
C TYR A 42 1.25 -19.24 -4.47
N PHE A 43 1.78 -18.69 -3.37
CA PHE A 43 1.13 -17.60 -2.66
C PHE A 43 1.06 -16.33 -3.51
N LYS A 44 2.14 -16.01 -4.24
CA LYS A 44 2.12 -14.94 -5.25
C LYS A 44 0.99 -15.13 -6.25
N TYR A 45 0.89 -16.33 -6.83
CA TYR A 45 -0.16 -16.66 -7.80
C TYR A 45 -1.56 -16.49 -7.21
N ILE A 46 -1.84 -16.99 -6.00
CA ILE A 46 -3.14 -16.80 -5.34
C ILE A 46 -3.45 -15.33 -5.12
N ILE A 47 -2.50 -14.56 -4.57
CA ILE A 47 -2.71 -13.15 -4.23
C ILE A 47 -3.01 -12.31 -5.48
N GLU A 48 -2.25 -12.53 -6.56
CA GLU A 48 -2.41 -11.80 -7.83
C GLU A 48 -3.67 -12.24 -8.59
N THR A 49 -3.95 -13.55 -8.66
CA THR A 49 -5.09 -14.10 -9.42
C THR A 49 -6.43 -13.73 -8.79
N PHE A 50 -6.55 -13.88 -7.47
CA PHE A 50 -7.78 -13.56 -6.75
C PHE A 50 -7.88 -12.10 -6.29
N GLY A 51 -6.84 -11.29 -6.55
CA GLY A 51 -6.82 -9.87 -6.19
C GLY A 51 -6.98 -9.64 -4.69
N VAL A 52 -6.27 -10.41 -3.87
CA VAL A 52 -6.42 -10.38 -2.41
C VAL A 52 -5.98 -9.03 -1.87
N LEU A 53 -6.89 -8.35 -1.16
CA LEU A 53 -6.63 -7.08 -0.50
C LEU A 53 -6.24 -7.32 0.96
N ALA A 54 -5.19 -6.62 1.40
CA ALA A 54 -4.80 -6.58 2.80
C ALA A 54 -5.88 -5.95 3.67
N THR A 55 -5.92 -6.33 4.96
CA THR A 55 -6.87 -5.78 5.93
C THR A 55 -6.70 -4.27 6.13
N ASP A 56 -5.46 -3.79 6.09
CA ASP A 56 -5.12 -2.37 6.25
C ASP A 56 -5.13 -1.58 4.94
N SER A 57 -5.47 -2.23 3.81
CA SER A 57 -5.52 -1.57 2.51
C SER A 57 -6.52 -0.42 2.50
N LYS A 58 -6.07 0.75 2.03
CA LYS A 58 -6.93 1.94 1.84
C LYS A 58 -7.27 2.19 0.38
N TRP A 59 -7.08 1.19 -0.48
CA TRP A 59 -7.58 1.20 -1.85
C TRP A 59 -9.12 1.13 -1.84
N ASN A 60 -9.74 2.10 -2.53
CA ASN A 60 -11.17 2.20 -2.67
C ASN A 60 -11.70 1.04 -3.52
N ARG A 61 -12.77 0.41 -3.04
CA ARG A 61 -13.41 -0.73 -3.70
C ARG A 61 -14.61 -0.32 -4.54
N ASP A 62 -15.08 0.91 -4.41
CA ASP A 62 -16.19 1.45 -5.18
C ASP A 62 -15.85 1.40 -6.68
N PRO A 63 -16.68 0.77 -7.53
CA PRO A 63 -16.46 0.72 -8.98
C PRO A 63 -16.20 2.08 -9.63
N LEU A 64 -16.73 3.17 -9.06
CA LEU A 64 -16.55 4.53 -9.58
C LEU A 64 -15.13 5.08 -9.34
N TYR A 65 -14.49 4.69 -8.23
CA TYR A 65 -13.22 5.29 -7.76
C TYR A 65 -12.08 4.28 -7.66
N ARG A 66 -12.31 2.98 -7.93
CA ARG A 66 -11.28 1.93 -7.84
C ARG A 66 -10.08 2.19 -8.74
N ASP A 67 -10.31 2.87 -9.86
CA ASP A 67 -9.31 3.17 -10.88
C ASP A 67 -8.61 4.51 -10.61
N ASP A 68 -8.94 5.19 -9.50
CA ASP A 68 -8.26 6.42 -9.11
C ASP A 68 -6.83 6.14 -8.64
N PRO A 69 -5.84 6.97 -9.03
CA PRO A 69 -4.46 6.81 -8.60
C PRO A 69 -4.30 7.12 -7.10
N CYS A 70 -3.27 6.57 -6.48
CA CYS A 70 -2.91 6.91 -5.11
C CYS A 70 -2.63 8.43 -4.97
N LYS A 71 -3.16 9.05 -3.93
CA LYS A 71 -2.98 10.48 -3.62
C LYS A 71 -1.53 10.91 -3.59
N GLN A 72 -0.67 10.05 -3.05
CA GLN A 72 0.73 10.36 -2.74
C GLN A 72 1.68 9.95 -3.86
N CYS A 73 1.70 8.66 -4.22
CA CYS A 73 2.65 8.13 -5.21
C CYS A 73 2.14 8.14 -6.65
N LYS A 74 0.87 8.47 -6.88
CA LYS A 74 0.20 8.50 -8.21
C LYS A 74 0.13 7.17 -8.95
N ARG A 75 0.49 6.05 -8.32
CA ARG A 75 0.32 4.71 -8.90
C ARG A 75 -1.16 4.32 -8.93
N HIS A 76 -1.53 3.47 -9.87
CA HIS A 76 -2.85 2.86 -9.92
C HIS A 76 -2.85 1.53 -9.17
N TYR A 77 -4.01 1.13 -8.69
CA TYR A 77 -4.18 -0.18 -8.07
C TYR A 77 -4.05 -1.28 -9.13
N GLU A 78 -3.22 -2.29 -8.85
CA GLU A 78 -3.14 -3.52 -9.64
C GLU A 78 -3.70 -4.67 -8.80
N LYS A 79 -4.28 -5.69 -9.44
CA LYS A 79 -4.83 -6.84 -8.72
C LYS A 79 -3.77 -7.53 -7.88
N GLY A 80 -4.01 -7.63 -6.57
CA GLY A 80 -3.06 -8.22 -5.63
C GLY A 80 -1.87 -7.30 -5.34
N ASP A 81 -2.04 -5.99 -5.51
CA ASP A 81 -1.06 -5.00 -5.08
C ASP A 81 -0.95 -5.00 -3.55
N VAL A 82 0.23 -5.42 -3.10
CA VAL A 82 0.66 -5.44 -1.69
C VAL A 82 1.87 -4.53 -1.50
N SER A 83 2.14 -3.66 -2.48
CA SER A 83 3.26 -2.72 -2.40
C SER A 83 2.96 -1.61 -1.39
N LEU A 84 4.01 -1.17 -0.70
CA LEU A 84 3.92 0.00 0.15
C LEU A 84 4.01 1.26 -0.70
N CYS A 85 3.20 2.26 -0.36
CA CYS A 85 3.26 3.58 -0.95
C CYS A 85 4.55 4.27 -0.53
N ARG A 86 5.32 4.74 -1.51
CA ARG A 86 6.53 5.53 -1.28
C ARG A 86 6.41 6.86 -1.99
N TRP A 87 6.57 7.95 -1.25
CA TRP A 87 6.47 9.28 -1.84
C TRP A 87 7.42 10.29 -1.19
N HIS A 88 7.63 11.40 -1.88
CA HIS A 88 8.33 12.56 -1.37
C HIS A 88 7.31 13.64 -1.01
N PRO A 89 7.20 14.05 0.27
CA PRO A 89 6.21 15.04 0.71
C PRO A 89 6.56 16.47 0.30
N LYS A 90 7.80 16.73 -0.12
CA LYS A 90 8.26 18.05 -0.59
C LYS A 90 8.73 17.94 -2.04
N PRO A 91 8.57 18.99 -2.85
CA PRO A 91 8.95 18.95 -4.25
C PRO A 91 10.46 18.81 -4.47
N TYR A 92 10.82 18.42 -5.69
CA TYR A 92 12.19 18.36 -6.16
C TYR A 92 12.65 19.76 -6.55
N HIS A 93 13.75 20.19 -5.96
CA HIS A 93 14.40 21.46 -6.23
C HIS A 93 15.43 21.29 -7.33
N HIS A 94 15.49 22.24 -8.26
CA HIS A 94 16.45 22.26 -9.37
C HIS A 94 16.84 23.71 -9.67
N ASP A 95 18.08 24.07 -9.38
CA ASP A 95 18.65 25.37 -9.73
C ASP A 95 19.13 25.37 -11.20
N LEU A 96 18.61 26.28 -12.03
CA LEU A 96 19.08 26.49 -13.42
C LEU A 96 20.39 27.33 -13.45
N PRO A 97 21.30 27.18 -14.43
CA PRO A 97 21.63 26.02 -15.28
C PRO A 97 22.79 25.15 -14.72
N TYR A 98 23.41 25.54 -13.59
CA TYR A 98 24.55 24.83 -12.99
C TYR A 98 24.40 24.59 -11.49
N GLY A 99 23.20 24.75 -10.93
CA GLY A 99 23.02 24.63 -9.49
C GLY A 99 22.61 23.22 -9.04
N ARG A 100 22.35 23.09 -7.74
CA ARG A 100 22.13 21.76 -7.13
C ARG A 100 20.70 21.32 -7.37
N SER A 101 20.55 20.04 -7.66
CA SER A 101 19.24 19.42 -7.81
C SER A 101 19.06 18.42 -6.69
N TYR A 102 17.96 18.51 -5.94
CA TYR A 102 17.68 17.58 -4.84
C TYR A 102 16.22 17.62 -4.39
N TRP A 103 15.75 16.52 -3.82
CA TRP A 103 14.50 16.45 -3.09
C TRP A 103 14.57 17.24 -1.79
N MET A 104 13.68 18.22 -1.58
CA MET A 104 13.72 19.05 -0.37
C MET A 104 13.38 18.29 0.92
N CYS A 105 12.80 17.09 0.82
CA CYS A 105 12.41 16.27 1.97
C CYS A 105 13.55 15.39 2.50
N CYS A 106 14.39 14.82 1.63
CA CYS A 106 15.45 13.88 2.01
C CYS A 106 16.84 14.25 1.47
N ARG A 107 16.94 15.39 0.77
CA ARG A 107 18.17 15.93 0.15
C ARG A 107 18.84 15.00 -0.86
N ARG A 108 18.17 13.93 -1.32
CA ARG A 108 18.66 13.07 -2.39
C ARG A 108 18.69 13.85 -3.71
N THR A 109 19.78 13.72 -4.45
CA THR A 109 20.02 14.46 -5.70
C THR A 109 19.38 13.80 -6.91
N ASP A 110 19.23 12.48 -6.91
CA ASP A 110 18.55 11.76 -7.98
C ASP A 110 17.04 12.00 -7.93
N LYS A 111 16.46 12.41 -9.06
CA LYS A 111 15.02 12.66 -9.20
C LYS A 111 14.22 11.36 -9.15
N ASP A 112 14.77 10.26 -9.67
CA ASP A 112 14.07 8.97 -9.78
C ASP A 112 14.21 8.11 -8.52
N THR A 113 14.89 8.63 -7.49
CA THR A 113 15.00 7.94 -6.21
C THR A 113 13.62 7.64 -5.61
N PRO A 114 13.42 6.43 -5.05
CA PRO A 114 12.17 6.10 -4.37
C PRO A 114 11.88 7.07 -3.23
N GLY A 115 10.58 7.30 -3.00
CA GLY A 115 10.07 8.16 -1.94
C GLY A 115 10.71 7.88 -0.57
N CYS A 116 11.00 8.96 0.16
CA CYS A 116 11.60 8.88 1.49
C CYS A 116 10.57 8.55 2.60
N ARG A 117 9.29 8.87 2.38
CA ARG A 117 8.21 8.42 3.26
C ARG A 117 7.63 7.12 2.73
N VAL A 118 7.29 6.24 3.66
CA VAL A 118 6.67 4.94 3.38
C VAL A 118 5.36 4.86 4.15
N GLY A 119 4.32 4.33 3.52
CA GLY A 119 3.00 4.16 4.12
C GLY A 119 2.13 3.28 3.24
N LEU A 120 0.83 3.29 3.52
CA LEU A 120 -0.15 2.56 2.74
C LEU A 120 -0.68 3.44 1.60
N HIS A 121 -1.00 2.81 0.47
CA HIS A 121 -1.66 3.52 -0.62
C HIS A 121 -3.06 3.93 -0.20
N ASP A 122 -3.43 5.15 -0.54
CA ASP A 122 -4.75 5.74 -0.31
C ASP A 122 -5.16 6.48 -1.58
N ASN A 123 -6.30 6.10 -2.16
CA ASN A 123 -6.90 6.72 -3.35
C ASN A 123 -8.27 7.35 -3.05
N ASN A 124 -8.62 7.55 -1.77
CA ASN A 124 -9.92 8.14 -1.42
C ASN A 124 -9.91 9.67 -1.59
N TRP A 125 -9.81 10.17 -2.82
CA TRP A 125 -9.63 11.59 -3.13
C TRP A 125 -10.70 12.51 -2.56
N VAL A 126 -11.91 11.99 -2.42
CA VAL A 126 -13.05 12.69 -1.86
C VAL A 126 -13.03 12.51 -0.34
N GLN A 127 -13.07 13.61 0.42
CA GLN A 127 -13.28 13.48 1.86
C GLN A 127 -14.73 13.03 2.11
N PRO A 128 -14.98 12.06 3.02
CA PRO A 128 -16.34 11.74 3.43
C PRO A 128 -17.06 13.01 3.87
N CYS A 129 -18.29 13.21 3.40
CA CYS A 129 -19.10 14.41 3.67
C CYS A 129 -19.21 14.72 5.17
N ASP A 130 -19.17 13.69 6.02
CA ASP A 130 -19.24 13.81 7.48
C ASP A 130 -18.02 14.56 8.08
N MET A 131 -16.83 14.39 7.50
CA MET A 131 -15.63 15.12 7.94
C MET A 131 -15.70 16.61 7.59
N LEU A 132 -16.39 16.97 6.50
CA LEU A 132 -16.66 18.36 6.16
C LEU A 132 -17.68 18.98 7.10
N ARG A 133 -18.71 18.20 7.49
CA ARG A 133 -19.73 18.62 8.48
C ARG A 133 -19.13 18.83 9.87
N GLU A 134 -18.32 17.92 10.38
CA GLU A 134 -17.66 18.08 11.68
C GLU A 134 -16.69 19.28 11.71
N ARG A 135 -16.00 19.53 10.60
CA ARG A 135 -15.08 20.67 10.47
C ARG A 135 -15.82 22.01 10.32
N ALA A 136 -17.01 22.00 9.70
CA ALA A 136 -17.91 23.14 9.67
C ALA A 136 -18.50 23.41 11.06
N ALA A 137 -18.99 22.38 11.76
CA ALA A 137 -19.52 22.49 13.11
C ALA A 137 -18.49 23.05 14.11
N ARG A 138 -17.22 22.60 14.04
CA ARG A 138 -16.13 23.17 14.85
C ARG A 138 -15.74 24.61 14.51
N ARG A 139 -16.10 25.12 13.32
CA ARG A 139 -15.88 26.53 12.96
C ARG A 139 -17.02 27.44 13.42
N GLU A 140 -18.23 26.91 13.57
CA GLU A 140 -19.39 27.66 14.05
C GLU A 140 -19.40 27.81 15.58
N ASP A 141 -18.91 26.80 16.33
CA ASP A 141 -18.81 26.83 17.80
C ASP A 141 -17.69 27.74 18.34
N GLY A 142 -16.85 28.30 17.45
CA GLY A 142 -15.74 29.18 17.80
C GLY A 142 -16.00 30.67 17.52
N ARG A 143 -17.26 31.09 17.31
CA ARG A 143 -17.62 32.45 16.93
C ARG A 143 -18.53 33.14 17.94
#